data_AF-A0A7C2UJC2-F1
#
_entry.id   AF-A0A7C2UJC2-F1
#
_cell.length_a   1.000
_cell.length_b   1.000
_cell.length_c   1.000
_cell.angle_alpha   90.00
_cell.angle_beta   90.00
_cell.angle_gamma   90.00
#
_symmetry.space_group_name_H-M   'P 1'
#
loop_
_entity.id
_entity.type
_entity.pdbx_description
1 polymer ?
#
loop_
_entity_poly.entity_id
_entity_poly.type
_entity_poly.pdbx_seq_one_letter_code
_entity_poly.pdbx_strand_id
1 'polypeptide(L)'
;MTAPLPSDGAGQYVVAVKGTLVHEDRARPALTVVFNAPDEAPFCIRAGDDGLEALIVNFPRAEATPSNEKSASTAAGYRKWQCVLCGFIYDEALGLPDEGIAPGTRWPDVPDSWVCGDCGATKGEFQMVEV
;
A
#
# COMPACT_ATOMS: atom_id res chain seq x y z
N MET A 1 15.97 -16.84 -17.98
CA MET A 1 15.63 -15.47 -18.44
C MET A 1 16.16 -14.48 -17.41
N THR A 2 16.58 -13.29 -17.81
CA THR A 2 17.01 -12.25 -16.86
C THR A 2 15.77 -11.57 -16.30
N ALA A 3 15.67 -11.45 -14.99
CA ALA A 3 14.58 -10.73 -14.37
C ALA A 3 14.70 -9.21 -14.64
N PRO A 4 13.59 -8.44 -14.64
CA PRO A 4 13.62 -6.98 -14.65
C PRO A 4 14.56 -6.41 -13.57
N LEU A 5 15.13 -5.22 -13.80
CA LEU A 5 16.06 -4.61 -12.86
C LEU A 5 15.37 -4.30 -11.52
N PRO A 6 15.88 -4.80 -10.38
CA PRO A 6 15.31 -4.53 -9.06
C PRO A 6 15.32 -3.05 -8.69
N SER A 7 16.28 -2.30 -9.24
CA SER A 7 16.45 -0.86 -9.02
C SER A 7 15.30 0.00 -9.54
N ASP A 8 14.48 -0.54 -10.46
CA ASP A 8 13.32 0.17 -11.02
C ASP A 8 12.12 0.16 -10.06
N GLY A 9 12.21 -0.54 -8.92
CA GLY A 9 11.17 -0.68 -7.90
C GLY A 9 11.70 -0.65 -6.47
N ALA A 10 10.89 -1.10 -5.50
CA ALA A 10 11.32 -1.35 -4.12
C ALA A 10 12.03 -2.72 -3.95
N GLY A 11 12.69 -3.19 -5.00
CA GLY A 11 13.10 -4.59 -5.14
C GLY A 11 12.05 -5.42 -5.86
N GLN A 12 12.34 -6.71 -6.02
CA GLN A 12 11.57 -7.61 -6.87
C GLN A 12 11.25 -8.91 -6.14
N TYR A 13 9.98 -9.35 -6.23
CA TYR A 13 9.55 -10.64 -5.74
C TYR A 13 9.43 -11.63 -6.89
N VAL A 14 10.15 -12.74 -6.82
CA VAL A 14 10.01 -13.87 -7.74
C VAL A 14 9.31 -15.00 -6.99
N VAL A 15 8.07 -15.27 -7.37
CA VAL A 15 7.20 -16.26 -6.75
C VAL A 15 7.15 -17.49 -7.65
N ALA A 16 7.67 -18.63 -7.18
CA ALA A 16 7.51 -19.90 -7.87
C ALA A 16 6.10 -20.44 -7.61
N VAL A 17 5.24 -20.42 -8.63
CA VAL A 17 3.85 -20.87 -8.56
C VAL A 17 3.76 -22.38 -8.83
N LYS A 18 4.56 -22.90 -9.77
CA LYS A 18 4.71 -24.34 -10.06
C LYS A 18 6.16 -24.67 -10.45
N GLY A 19 6.54 -25.94 -10.27
CA GLY A 19 7.88 -26.44 -10.59
C GLY A 19 8.94 -25.98 -9.59
N THR A 20 10.19 -25.86 -10.06
CA THR A 20 11.35 -25.55 -9.21
C THR A 20 12.10 -24.31 -9.69
N LEU A 21 12.33 -23.36 -8.78
CA LEU A 21 13.22 -22.22 -8.97
C LEU A 21 14.63 -22.58 -8.46
N VAL A 22 15.65 -22.47 -9.30
CA VAL A 22 17.05 -22.58 -8.88
C VAL A 22 17.58 -21.18 -8.54
N HIS A 23 17.93 -20.97 -7.27
CA HIS A 23 18.46 -19.71 -6.74
C HIS A 23 19.69 -19.99 -5.87
N GLU A 24 20.82 -19.32 -6.14
CA GLU A 24 22.10 -19.56 -5.45
C GLU A 24 22.49 -21.04 -5.45
N ASP A 25 22.33 -21.70 -6.60
CA ASP A 25 22.57 -23.13 -6.79
C ASP A 25 21.73 -24.07 -5.90
N ARG A 26 20.69 -23.54 -5.23
CA ARG A 26 19.70 -24.32 -4.49
C ARG A 26 18.38 -24.41 -5.25
N ALA A 27 17.87 -25.63 -5.35
CA ALA A 27 16.53 -25.92 -5.81
C ALA A 27 15.49 -25.50 -4.76
N ARG A 28 14.56 -24.63 -5.15
CA ARG A 28 13.46 -24.13 -4.32
C ARG A 28 12.13 -24.56 -4.96
N PRO A 29 11.31 -25.38 -4.28
CA PRO A 29 10.07 -25.88 -4.86
C PRO A 29 9.01 -24.77 -4.99
N ALA A 30 7.93 -25.07 -5.69
CA ALA A 30 6.74 -24.23 -5.76
C ALA A 30 6.27 -23.74 -4.38
N LEU A 31 5.61 -22.58 -4.37
CA LEU A 31 5.25 -21.80 -3.18
C LEU A 31 6.45 -21.18 -2.45
N THR A 32 7.58 -21.04 -3.15
CA THR A 32 8.73 -20.26 -2.66
C THR A 32 8.68 -18.83 -3.18
N VAL A 33 9.01 -17.88 -2.31
CA VAL A 33 9.24 -16.48 -2.67
C VAL A 33 10.72 -16.18 -2.49
N VAL A 34 11.33 -15.61 -3.53
CA VAL A 34 12.65 -14.98 -3.46
C VAL A 34 12.44 -13.48 -3.58
N PHE A 35 12.95 -12.72 -2.62
CA PHE A 35 13.01 -11.26 -2.70
C PHE A 35 14.43 -10.87 -3.12
N ASN A 36 14.54 -10.04 -4.15
CA ASN A 36 15.78 -9.43 -4.60
C ASN A 36 15.71 -7.95 -4.23
N ALA A 37 16.62 -7.49 -3.38
CA ALA A 37 16.62 -6.12 -2.88
C ALA A 37 16.95 -5.11 -4.01
N PRO A 38 16.54 -3.83 -3.88
CA PRO A 38 16.79 -2.84 -4.93
C PRO A 38 18.28 -2.57 -5.20
N ASP A 39 19.14 -2.78 -4.21
CA ASP A 39 20.59 -2.63 -4.27
C ASP A 39 21.33 -3.91 -4.67
N GLU A 40 20.60 -5.01 -4.84
CA GLU A 40 21.14 -6.29 -5.32
C GLU A 40 21.08 -6.38 -6.85
N ALA A 41 22.06 -7.06 -7.44
CA ALA A 41 22.05 -7.32 -8.87
C ALA A 41 20.86 -8.23 -9.26
N PRO A 42 20.28 -8.09 -10.46
CA PRO A 42 19.28 -9.03 -10.95
C PRO A 42 19.88 -10.45 -11.00
N PHE A 43 19.23 -11.41 -10.37
CA PHE A 43 19.64 -12.80 -10.46
C PHE A 43 19.02 -13.48 -11.69
N CYS A 44 19.67 -14.54 -12.18
CA CYS A 44 19.16 -15.31 -13.30
C CYS A 44 18.08 -16.28 -12.83
N ILE A 45 16.85 -16.14 -13.34
CA ILE A 45 15.76 -17.08 -13.06
C ILE A 45 16.01 -18.36 -13.87
N ARG A 46 16.23 -19.47 -13.16
CA ARG A 46 16.50 -20.79 -13.71
C ARG A 46 15.44 -21.79 -13.25
N ALA A 47 14.91 -22.56 -14.19
CA ALA A 47 14.03 -23.67 -13.91
C ALA A 47 14.83 -24.91 -13.49
N GLY A 48 14.27 -25.72 -12.59
CA GLY A 48 14.70 -27.11 -12.38
C GLY A 48 14.19 -28.03 -13.50
N ASP A 49 14.50 -29.32 -13.38
CA ASP A 49 14.18 -30.32 -14.40
C ASP A 49 12.66 -30.54 -14.61
N ASP A 50 11.85 -30.17 -13.61
CA ASP A 50 10.39 -30.23 -13.63
C ASP A 50 9.72 -28.95 -14.18
N GLY A 51 10.52 -27.99 -14.66
CA GLY A 51 10.05 -26.71 -15.19
C GLY A 51 9.83 -25.66 -14.10
N LEU A 52 9.37 -24.47 -14.50
CA LEU A 52 9.09 -23.37 -13.59
C LEU A 52 7.98 -22.47 -14.16
N GLU A 53 6.93 -22.27 -13.37
CA GLU A 53 5.95 -21.20 -13.56
C GLU A 53 6.20 -20.17 -12.47
N ALA A 54 6.67 -18.98 -12.85
CA ALA A 54 7.02 -17.92 -11.90
C ALA A 54 6.23 -16.64 -12.17
N LEU A 55 5.72 -16.03 -11.10
CA LEU A 55 5.18 -14.68 -11.12
C LEU A 55 6.27 -13.72 -10.64
N ILE A 56 6.58 -12.72 -11.47
CA ILE A 56 7.55 -11.66 -11.15
C ILE A 56 6.75 -10.43 -10.77
N VAL A 57 6.80 -10.05 -9.49
CA VAL A 57 6.08 -8.88 -8.97
C VAL A 57 7.09 -7.78 -8.69
N ASN A 58 6.98 -6.69 -9.42
CA ASN A 58 7.71 -5.46 -9.17
C ASN A 58 6.73 -4.44 -8.60
N PHE A 59 6.86 -4.13 -7.32
CA PHE A 59 6.10 -3.04 -6.74
C PHE A 59 6.81 -1.73 -7.08
N PRO A 60 6.07 -0.67 -7.48
CA PRO A 60 6.67 0.62 -7.67
C PRO A 60 7.45 0.97 -6.41
N ARG A 61 8.68 1.45 -6.58
CA ARG A 61 9.36 2.13 -5.48
C ARG A 61 8.36 3.18 -5.01
N ALA A 62 8.17 3.33 -3.71
CA ALA A 62 7.73 4.63 -3.23
C ALA A 62 8.83 5.58 -3.72
N GLU A 63 8.65 6.16 -4.92
CA GLU A 63 9.18 7.48 -5.17
C GLU A 63 8.83 8.21 -3.88
N ALA A 64 9.85 8.77 -3.22
CA ALA A 64 9.58 9.75 -2.21
C ALA A 64 8.63 10.70 -2.91
N THR A 65 7.34 10.58 -2.60
CA THR A 65 6.33 11.51 -3.05
C THR A 65 7.01 12.85 -2.76
N PRO A 66 7.14 13.80 -3.71
CA PRO A 66 7.36 15.15 -3.26
C PRO A 66 6.19 15.34 -2.32
N SER A 67 6.50 15.36 -1.03
CA SER A 67 5.53 15.52 0.00
C SER A 67 4.84 16.79 -0.47
N ASN A 68 3.57 16.69 -0.84
CA ASN A 68 2.73 17.86 -0.82
C ASN A 68 2.49 18.19 0.66
N GLU A 69 3.60 18.38 1.36
CA GLU A 69 3.71 19.10 2.60
C GLU A 69 3.40 20.54 2.22
N LYS A 70 2.23 20.96 2.72
CA LYS A 70 1.75 22.33 2.88
C LYS A 70 0.86 22.86 1.76
N SER A 71 -0.44 22.69 1.99
CA SER A 71 -1.33 23.84 2.26
C SER A 71 -2.63 23.32 2.91
N ALA A 72 -3.02 23.60 4.15
CA ALA A 72 -2.59 24.61 5.10
C ALA A 72 -2.64 24.04 6.53
N SER A 73 -1.50 24.10 7.21
CA SER A 73 -1.46 24.12 8.67
C SER A 73 -2.10 25.43 9.12
N THR A 74 -3.28 25.33 9.73
CA THR A 74 -3.74 26.35 10.68
C THR A 74 -3.91 25.67 12.02
N ALA A 75 -3.24 26.25 13.02
CA ALA A 75 -3.09 25.78 14.38
C ALA A 75 -4.43 25.66 15.12
N ALA A 76 -5.14 24.57 14.89
CA ALA A 76 -6.11 24.01 15.81
C ALA A 76 -5.87 22.49 15.80
N GLY A 77 -5.82 21.84 16.96
CA GLY A 77 -5.54 20.40 17.08
C GLY A 77 -6.61 19.54 16.43
N TYR A 78 -6.62 19.49 15.09
CA TYR A 78 -7.50 18.71 14.25
C TYR A 78 -7.10 17.25 14.33
N ARG A 79 -8.11 16.39 14.48
CA ARG A 79 -7.95 14.95 14.63
C ARG A 79 -8.26 14.28 13.31
N LYS A 80 -7.72 13.08 13.14
CA LYS A 80 -8.07 12.20 12.03
C LYS A 80 -8.87 11.01 12.54
N TRP A 81 -9.81 10.55 11.75
CA TRP A 81 -10.74 9.48 12.10
C TRP A 81 -10.70 8.42 11.02
N GLN A 82 -10.37 7.19 11.39
CA GLN A 82 -10.27 6.07 10.47
C GLN A 82 -11.49 5.17 10.59
N CYS A 83 -12.12 4.88 9.45
CA CYS A 83 -13.16 3.86 9.35
C CYS A 83 -12.56 2.48 9.66
N VAL A 84 -13.12 1.78 10.64
CA VAL A 84 -12.62 0.44 11.03
C VAL A 84 -12.96 -0.65 10.00
N LEU A 85 -13.91 -0.39 9.09
CA LEU A 85 -14.35 -1.37 8.09
C LEU A 85 -13.51 -1.34 6.80
N CYS A 86 -13.20 -0.15 6.28
CA CYS A 86 -12.48 -0.02 5.00
C CYS A 86 -11.13 0.70 5.11
N GLY A 87 -10.85 1.34 6.25
CA GLY A 87 -9.60 2.09 6.46
C GLY A 87 -9.60 3.53 5.92
N PHE A 88 -10.71 4.03 5.37
CA PHE A 88 -10.86 5.42 4.96
C PHE A 88 -10.52 6.40 6.11
N ILE A 89 -9.83 7.51 5.81
CA ILE A 89 -9.44 8.53 6.80
C ILE A 89 -10.17 9.83 6.53
N TYR A 90 -11.01 10.23 7.48
CA TYR A 90 -11.56 11.58 7.56
C TYR A 90 -10.57 12.50 8.29
N ASP A 91 -10.11 13.56 7.63
CA ASP A 91 -9.25 14.59 8.21
C ASP A 91 -10.10 15.83 8.53
N GLU A 92 -10.26 16.17 9.82
CA GLU A 92 -11.06 17.33 10.23
C GLU A 92 -10.57 18.64 9.58
N ALA A 93 -9.28 18.77 9.25
CA ALA A 93 -8.74 19.96 8.60
C ALA A 93 -9.20 20.07 7.14
N LEU A 94 -9.35 18.94 6.44
CA LEU A 94 -9.75 18.89 5.03
C LEU A 94 -11.26 18.81 4.84
N GLY A 95 -11.98 18.21 5.79
CA GLY A 95 -13.40 17.91 5.62
C GLY A 95 -13.66 16.97 4.43
N LEU A 96 -14.88 16.97 3.91
CA LEU A 96 -15.30 16.30 2.67
C LEU A 96 -16.23 17.22 1.87
N PRO A 97 -15.69 18.23 1.16
CA PRO A 97 -16.50 19.23 0.47
C PRO A 97 -17.45 18.65 -0.57
N ASP A 98 -17.02 17.58 -1.27
CA ASP A 98 -17.80 16.87 -2.27
C ASP A 98 -19.04 16.18 -1.66
N GLU A 99 -19.00 15.87 -0.36
CA GLU A 99 -20.09 15.29 0.41
C GLU A 99 -20.80 16.33 1.31
N GLY A 100 -20.47 17.61 1.16
CA GLY A 100 -21.06 18.71 1.90
C GLY A 100 -20.49 18.93 3.30
N ILE A 101 -19.37 18.29 3.66
CA ILE A 101 -18.68 18.51 4.93
C ILE A 101 -17.54 19.51 4.69
N ALA A 102 -17.66 20.73 5.21
CA ALA A 102 -16.67 21.77 4.95
C ALA A 102 -15.30 21.46 5.60
N PRO A 103 -14.18 21.96 5.04
CA PRO A 103 -12.88 21.88 5.69
C PRO A 103 -12.91 22.54 7.07
N GLY A 104 -12.24 21.93 8.06
CA GLY A 104 -12.25 22.38 9.44
C GLY A 104 -13.42 21.85 10.29
N THR A 105 -14.31 21.02 9.72
CA THR A 105 -15.44 20.43 10.45
C THR A 105 -14.93 19.37 11.44
N ARG A 106 -15.22 19.55 12.73
CA ARG A 106 -14.82 18.58 13.76
C ARG A 106 -15.67 17.32 13.68
N TRP A 107 -15.14 16.19 14.13
CA TRP A 107 -15.90 14.94 14.12
C TRP A 107 -17.24 14.98 14.87
N PRO A 108 -17.35 15.63 16.04
CA PRO A 108 -18.64 15.83 16.68
C PRO A 108 -19.66 16.57 15.80
N ASP A 109 -19.19 17.46 14.92
CA ASP A 109 -20.02 18.31 14.06
C ASP A 109 -20.41 17.63 12.73
N VAL A 110 -19.77 16.51 12.38
CA VAL A 110 -20.20 15.68 11.23
C VAL A 110 -21.60 15.14 11.51
N PRO A 111 -22.57 15.23 10.58
CA PRO A 111 -23.93 14.74 10.80
C PRO A 111 -23.95 13.24 11.16
N ASP A 112 -24.75 12.83 12.15
CA ASP A 112 -24.87 11.41 12.52
C ASP A 112 -25.51 10.55 11.42
N SER A 113 -26.22 11.18 10.47
CA SER A 113 -26.77 10.54 9.28
C SER A 113 -25.75 10.34 8.16
N TRP A 114 -24.55 10.92 8.28
CA TRP A 114 -23.49 10.73 7.29
C TRP A 114 -22.95 9.30 7.38
N VAL A 115 -22.63 8.74 6.22
CA VAL A 115 -22.05 7.41 6.07
C VAL A 115 -20.80 7.50 5.21
N CYS A 116 -19.84 6.63 5.46
CA CYS A 116 -18.62 6.52 4.69
C CYS A 116 -18.93 6.27 3.20
N GLY A 117 -18.48 7.14 2.31
CA GLY A 117 -18.68 6.98 0.87
C GLY A 117 -18.06 5.70 0.28
N ASP A 118 -17.00 5.18 0.91
CA ASP A 118 -16.29 3.98 0.43
C ASP A 118 -17.02 2.67 0.75
N CYS A 119 -17.74 2.60 1.87
CA CYS A 119 -18.28 1.33 2.37
C CYS A 119 -19.66 1.40 3.04
N GLY A 120 -20.24 2.59 3.22
CA GLY A 120 -21.52 2.79 3.87
C GLY A 120 -21.49 2.71 5.41
N ALA A 121 -20.31 2.66 6.02
CA ALA A 121 -20.16 2.65 7.48
C ALA A 121 -20.75 3.92 8.11
N THR A 122 -21.42 3.77 9.23
CA THR A 122 -21.92 4.87 10.07
C THR A 122 -20.78 5.59 10.78
N LYS A 123 -21.05 6.81 11.25
CA LYS A 123 -20.14 7.60 12.09
C LYS A 123 -19.65 6.85 13.35
N GLY A 124 -20.43 5.90 13.87
CA GLY A 124 -20.03 5.09 15.03
C GLY A 124 -18.88 4.11 14.76
N GLU A 125 -18.59 3.84 13.48
CA GLU A 125 -17.58 2.85 13.04
C GLU A 125 -16.25 3.52 12.69
N PHE A 126 -16.01 4.72 13.22
CA PHE A 126 -14.75 5.44 13.08
C PHE A 126 -14.04 5.57 14.42
N GLN A 127 -12.74 5.37 14.40
CA GLN A 127 -11.87 5.58 15.54
C GLN A 127 -10.91 6.73 15.29
N MET A 128 -10.64 7.52 16.32
CA MET A 128 -9.62 8.56 16.24
C MET A 128 -8.24 7.92 16.12
N VAL A 129 -7.43 8.43 15.20
CA VAL A 129 -6.05 7.99 14.98
C VAL A 129 -5.09 9.16 15.13
N GLU A 130 -3.97 8.91 15.81
CA GLU A 130 -2.83 9.82 15.83
C GLU A 130 -1.95 9.49 14.63
N VAL A 131 -1.71 10.49 13.77
CA VAL A 131 -0.92 10.36 12.53
C VAL A 131 0.12 11.46 12.49
#